data_AF-G8TWI1-F1
#
_entry.id   AF-G8TWI1-F1
#
_cell.length_a   1.000
_cell.length_b   1.000
_cell.length_c   1.000
_cell.angle_alpha   90.00
_cell.angle_beta   90.00
_cell.angle_gamma   90.00
#
_symmetry.space_group_name_H-M   'P 1'
#
loop_
_entity.id
_entity.type
_entity.pdbx_description
1 polymer ?
#
loop_
_entity_poly.entity_id
_entity_poly.type
_entity_poly.pdbx_seq_one_letter_code
_entity_poly.pdbx_strand_id
1 'polypeptide(L)'
;MDRRVEPLSSLDQWFPGQTEWLSELNRALRNINFGKMDHLPYYEPLDDYRLAMRADLIPQGAAKPPAIGHWQIEVTRQGLPFRLLLQGKSRGNDELGELVDNRPASE
;
A
#
# COMPACT_ATOMS: atom_id res chain seq x y z
N MET A 1 17.72 2.39 -4.63
CA MET A 1 16.28 2.49 -4.31
C MET A 1 16.18 2.79 -2.84
N ASP A 2 15.75 4.00 -2.48
CA ASP A 2 15.57 4.42 -1.09
C ASP A 2 14.17 4.02 -0.61
N ARG A 3 14.06 3.48 0.61
CA ARG A 3 12.81 2.96 1.19
C ARG A 3 12.66 3.52 2.60
N ARG A 4 11.52 4.15 2.87
CA ARG A 4 11.24 4.80 4.16
C ARG A 4 9.84 4.44 4.64
N VAL A 5 9.75 4.00 5.89
CA VAL A 5 8.46 3.78 6.56
C VAL A 5 8.08 5.06 7.28
N GLU A 6 6.96 5.64 6.91
CA GLU A 6 6.52 6.94 7.42
C GLU A 6 5.02 6.89 7.81
N PRO A 7 4.59 7.69 8.78
CA PRO A 7 3.17 7.93 9.02
C PRO A 7 2.49 8.43 7.74
N LEU A 8 1.32 7.90 7.41
CA LEU A 8 0.57 8.34 6.22
C LEU A 8 0.21 9.83 6.28
N SER A 9 0.03 10.37 7.48
CA SER A 9 -0.14 11.80 7.73
C SER A 9 1.04 12.68 7.29
N SER A 10 2.23 12.10 7.17
CA SER A 10 3.44 12.82 6.70
C SER A 10 3.60 12.77 5.17
N LEU A 11 2.73 12.03 4.47
CA LEU A 11 2.89 11.77 3.04
C LEU A 11 2.29 12.83 2.12
N ASP A 12 1.64 13.85 2.69
CA ASP A 12 0.94 14.90 1.93
C ASP A 12 1.84 15.63 0.93
N GLN A 13 3.15 15.73 1.22
CA GLN A 13 4.14 16.31 0.29
C GLN A 13 4.33 15.53 -1.01
N TRP A 14 4.04 14.22 -1.02
CA TRP A 14 4.09 13.37 -2.22
C TRP A 14 2.70 13.09 -2.77
N PHE A 15 1.70 12.96 -1.90
CA PHE A 15 0.32 12.65 -2.24
C PHE A 15 -0.63 13.68 -1.61
N PRO A 16 -0.68 14.91 -2.14
CA PRO A 16 -1.37 16.04 -1.51
C PRO A 16 -2.88 15.84 -1.47
N GLY A 17 -3.47 16.07 -0.30
CA GLY A 17 -4.90 15.93 -0.04
C GLY A 17 -5.39 14.48 0.03
N GLN A 18 -4.47 13.50 0.02
CA GLN A 18 -4.82 12.08 -0.05
C GLN A 18 -4.66 11.32 1.27
N THR A 19 -4.27 12.02 2.35
CA THR A 19 -3.97 11.40 3.64
C THR A 19 -5.13 10.56 4.19
N GLU A 20 -6.35 11.07 4.13
CA GLU A 20 -7.54 10.37 4.63
C GLU A 20 -7.80 9.11 3.81
N TRP A 21 -7.85 9.24 2.49
CA TRP A 21 -8.01 8.14 1.54
C TRP A 21 -6.98 7.03 1.76
N LEU A 22 -5.69 7.38 1.87
CA LEU A 22 -4.61 6.44 2.12
C LEU A 22 -4.77 5.73 3.48
N SER A 23 -5.20 6.46 4.51
CA SER A 23 -5.39 5.92 5.86
C SER A 23 -6.57 4.95 5.93
N GLU A 24 -7.67 5.29 5.28
CA GLU A 24 -8.81 4.39 5.14
C GLU A 24 -8.46 3.13 4.35
N LEU A 25 -7.77 3.28 3.21
CA LEU A 25 -7.33 2.16 2.39
C LEU A 25 -6.39 1.22 3.16
N ASN A 26 -5.42 1.76 3.91
CA ASN A 26 -4.50 0.96 4.73
C ASN A 26 -5.23 0.24 5.88
N ARG A 27 -6.21 0.90 6.50
CA ARG A 27 -7.04 0.31 7.55
C ARG A 27 -7.95 -0.80 7.00
N ALA A 28 -8.53 -0.62 5.83
CA ALA A 28 -9.30 -1.66 5.15
C ALA A 28 -8.43 -2.87 4.83
N LEU A 29 -7.23 -2.64 4.26
CA LEU A 29 -6.20 -3.66 4.04
C LEU A 29 -5.85 -4.42 5.34
N ARG A 30 -5.72 -3.73 6.48
CA ARG A 30 -5.53 -4.38 7.80
C ARG A 30 -6.76 -5.19 8.23
N ASN A 31 -7.97 -4.68 8.03
CA ASN A 31 -9.19 -5.37 8.45
C ASN A 31 -9.45 -6.64 7.65
N ILE A 32 -9.19 -6.62 6.34
CA ILE A 32 -9.26 -7.82 5.49
C ILE A 32 -8.19 -8.83 5.94
N ASN A 33 -6.99 -8.38 6.29
CA ASN A 33 -5.93 -9.24 6.83
C ASN A 33 -6.37 -10.02 8.07
N PHE A 34 -7.21 -9.39 8.89
CA PHE A 34 -7.76 -9.99 10.11
C PHE A 34 -9.11 -10.67 9.90
N GLY A 35 -9.58 -10.82 8.65
CA GLY A 35 -10.88 -11.44 8.35
C GLY A 35 -12.08 -10.64 8.87
N LYS A 36 -11.91 -9.34 9.16
CA LYS A 36 -12.97 -8.44 9.64
C LYS A 36 -13.71 -7.73 8.50
N MET A 37 -13.21 -7.88 7.28
CA MET A 37 -13.70 -7.22 6.06
C MET A 37 -13.31 -8.08 4.86
N ASP A 38 -14.06 -7.98 3.76
CA ASP A 38 -13.88 -8.76 2.54
C ASP A 38 -13.69 -7.91 1.28
N HIS A 39 -13.80 -6.58 1.40
CA HIS A 39 -13.69 -5.64 0.29
C HIS A 39 -12.86 -4.41 0.67
N LEU A 40 -12.21 -3.81 -0.34
CA LEU A 40 -11.63 -2.49 -0.20
C LEU A 40 -12.75 -1.43 -0.28
N PRO A 41 -12.56 -0.24 0.30
CA PRO A 41 -13.58 0.80 0.26
C PRO A 41 -13.81 1.27 -1.19
N TYR A 42 -15.04 1.68 -1.48
CA TYR A 42 -15.40 2.22 -2.78
C TYR A 42 -14.92 3.66 -2.87
N TYR A 43 -14.15 3.96 -3.92
CA TYR A 43 -13.65 5.30 -4.20
C TYR A 43 -14.00 5.69 -5.63
N GLU A 44 -14.23 6.97 -5.85
CA GLU A 44 -14.22 7.50 -7.21
C GLU A 44 -12.83 7.30 -7.83
N PRO A 45 -12.74 6.99 -9.13
CA PRO A 45 -11.47 6.92 -9.82
C PRO A 45 -10.71 8.25 -9.64
N LEU A 46 -9.45 8.14 -9.23
CA LEU A 46 -8.52 9.27 -9.19
C LEU A 46 -7.66 9.21 -10.45
N ASP A 47 -7.85 10.14 -11.37
CA ASP A 47 -7.27 10.08 -12.73
C ASP A 47 -5.73 9.93 -12.75
N ASP A 48 -5.04 10.58 -11.81
CA ASP A 48 -3.58 10.55 -11.73
C ASP A 48 -3.03 9.36 -10.93
N TYR A 49 -3.89 8.51 -10.36
CA TYR A 49 -3.50 7.46 -9.43
C TYR A 49 -3.75 6.07 -10.01
N ARG A 50 -2.77 5.19 -9.81
CA ARG A 50 -2.91 3.77 -10.12
C ARG A 50 -2.65 2.95 -8.87
N LEU A 51 -3.58 2.03 -8.61
CA LEU A 51 -3.51 1.07 -7.52
C LEU A 51 -3.27 -0.31 -8.09
N ALA A 52 -2.38 -1.07 -7.44
CA ALA A 52 -2.15 -2.47 -7.74
C ALA A 52 -2.09 -3.27 -6.45
N MET A 53 -2.88 -4.33 -6.35
CA MET A 53 -2.71 -5.32 -5.28
C MET A 53 -1.56 -6.25 -5.66
N ARG A 54 -0.60 -6.42 -4.75
CA ARG A 54 0.50 -7.37 -4.89
C ARG A 54 0.40 -8.38 -3.75
N ALA A 55 0.60 -9.66 -4.06
CA ALA A 55 0.58 -10.73 -3.09
C ALA A 55 1.74 -11.69 -3.32
N ASP A 56 2.41 -12.07 -2.24
CA ASP A 56 3.42 -13.12 -2.25
C ASP A 56 2.73 -14.47 -2.15
N LEU A 57 2.91 -15.27 -3.20
CA LEU A 57 2.35 -16.61 -3.29
C LEU A 57 3.38 -17.63 -2.80
N ILE A 58 2.99 -18.40 -1.78
CA ILE A 58 3.83 -19.45 -1.20
C ILE A 58 3.36 -20.80 -1.73
N PRO A 59 4.17 -21.52 -2.53
CA PRO A 59 3.83 -22.85 -3.02
C PRO A 59 3.51 -23.82 -1.87
N GLN A 60 2.48 -24.65 -2.02
CA GLN A 60 2.02 -25.61 -0.99
C GLN A 60 2.24 -27.07 -1.40
N GLY A 61 2.96 -27.32 -2.49
CA GLY A 61 3.14 -28.63 -3.10
C GLY A 61 2.23 -28.87 -4.32
N ALA A 62 2.42 -30.01 -4.98
CA ALA A 62 1.68 -30.36 -6.18
C ALA A 62 0.16 -30.44 -5.91
N ALA A 63 -0.64 -29.92 -6.84
CA ALA A 63 -2.12 -29.91 -6.81
C ALA A 63 -2.77 -29.12 -5.65
N LYS A 64 -2.02 -28.33 -4.88
CA LYS A 64 -2.59 -27.39 -3.90
C LYS A 64 -2.50 -25.96 -4.42
N PRO A 65 -3.54 -25.14 -4.26
CA PRO A 65 -3.44 -23.71 -4.56
C PRO A 65 -2.34 -23.07 -3.68
N PRO A 66 -1.59 -22.09 -4.20
CA PRO A 66 -0.60 -21.38 -3.40
C PRO A 66 -1.28 -20.64 -2.25
N ALA A 67 -0.62 -20.59 -1.10
CA ALA A 67 -1.07 -19.76 0.00
C ALA A 67 -0.70 -18.30 -0.28
N ILE A 68 -1.57 -17.37 0.10
CA ILE A 68 -1.25 -15.93 0.10
C ILE A 68 -0.55 -15.64 1.42
N GLY A 69 0.75 -15.36 1.38
CA GLY A 69 1.56 -15.12 2.59
C GLY A 69 1.51 -13.67 3.04
N HIS A 70 1.78 -12.76 2.11
CA HIS A 70 1.75 -11.32 2.35
C HIS A 70 1.04 -10.63 1.20
N TRP A 71 0.28 -9.57 1.49
CA TRP A 71 -0.35 -8.75 0.47
C TRP A 71 -0.21 -7.28 0.83
N GLN A 72 -0.07 -6.47 -0.21
CA GLN A 72 0.15 -5.04 -0.13
C GLN A 72 -0.61 -4.35 -1.25
N ILE A 73 -0.96 -3.09 -1.04
CA ILE A 73 -1.48 -2.21 -2.08
C ILE A 73 -0.36 -1.26 -2.46
N GLU A 74 0.04 -1.29 -3.72
CA GLU A 74 0.94 -0.31 -4.30
C GLU A 74 0.11 0.84 -4.87
N VAL A 75 0.37 2.05 -4.38
CA VAL A 75 -0.22 3.30 -4.85
C VAL A 75 0.85 4.06 -5.61
N THR A 76 0.55 4.40 -6.86
CA THR A 76 1.43 5.17 -7.75
C THR A 76 0.69 6.39 -8.24
N ARG A 77 1.40 7.52 -8.34
CA ARG A 77 0.86 8.76 -8.93
C ARG A 77 1.66 9.09 -10.19
N GLN A 78 0.97 9.41 -11.27
CA GLN A 78 1.60 9.79 -12.53
C GLN A 78 2.54 10.99 -12.34
N GLY A 79 3.71 10.94 -12.98
CA GLY A 79 4.69 12.02 -12.93
C GLY A 79 5.54 12.10 -11.65
N LEU A 80 5.30 11.24 -10.65
CA LEU A 80 6.16 11.16 -9.47
C LEU A 80 7.09 9.95 -9.52
N PRO A 81 8.37 10.11 -9.12
CA PRO A 81 9.30 8.98 -9.02
C PRO A 81 9.05 8.11 -7.77
N PHE A 82 7.99 8.36 -7.02
CA PHE A 82 7.69 7.69 -5.77
C PHE A 82 6.50 6.75 -5.93
N ARG A 83 6.56 5.64 -5.20
CA ARG A 83 5.42 4.74 -4.97
C ARG A 83 5.24 4.52 -3.48
N LEU A 84 4.00 4.32 -3.07
CA LEU A 84 3.63 4.06 -1.69
C LEU A 84 3.13 2.63 -1.58
N LEU A 85 3.68 1.87 -0.64
CA LEU A 85 3.23 0.52 -0.33
C LEU A 85 2.46 0.53 0.99
N LEU A 86 1.19 0.14 0.91
CA LEU A 86 0.33 -0.07 2.07
C LEU A 86 0.35 -1.56 2.41
N GLN A 87 0.52 -1.88 3.70
CA GLN A 87 0.63 -3.26 4.20
C GLN A 87 -0.29 -3.53 5.41
N GLY A 88 -1.20 -2.59 5.71
CA GLY A 88 -2.06 -2.68 6.89
C GLY A 88 -1.31 -2.44 8.21
N LYS A 89 -0.14 -1.81 8.18
CA LYS A 89 0.66 -1.53 9.38
C LYS A 89 0.20 -0.25 10.08
N SER A 90 0.26 -0.25 11.41
CA SER A 90 0.06 0.94 12.24
C SER A 90 1.10 0.97 13.36
N ARG A 91 1.35 2.17 13.91
CA ARG A 91 2.18 2.36 15.10
C ARG A 91 1.54 3.39 16.01
N GLY A 92 1.12 2.98 17.21
CA GLY A 92 0.29 3.81 18.06
C GLY A 92 -1.05 4.08 17.38
N ASN A 93 -1.38 5.35 17.19
CA ASN A 93 -2.60 5.79 16.50
C ASN A 93 -2.41 6.09 15.01
N ASP A 94 -1.17 5.98 14.50
CA ASP A 94 -0.85 6.35 13.12
C ASP A 94 -0.89 5.15 12.18
N GLU A 95 -1.54 5.34 11.03
CA GLU A 95 -1.40 4.46 9.88
C GLU A 95 -0.02 4.66 9.25
N LEU A 96 0.62 3.55 8.84
CA LEU A 96 1.95 3.58 8.24
C LEU A 96 1.92 3.14 6.79
N GLY A 97 2.77 3.76 5.99
CA GLY A 97 3.07 3.33 4.63
C GLY A 97 4.58 3.31 4.39
N GLU A 98 4.98 2.55 3.38
CA GLU A 98 6.36 2.52 2.93
C GLU A 98 6.50 3.31 1.63
N LEU A 99 7.17 4.46 1.71
CA LEU A 99 7.54 5.26 0.56
C LEU A 99 8.79 4.67 -0.10
N VAL A 100 8.71 4.47 -1.42
CA VAL A 100 9.81 3.94 -2.20
C VAL A 100 10.14 4.91 -3.33
N ASP A 101 11.39 5.39 -3.34
CA ASP A 101 11.94 6.22 -4.41
C ASP A 101 12.50 5.32 -5.52
N ASN A 102 11.90 5.40 -6.70
CA ASN A 102 12.27 4.61 -7.87
C ASN A 102 13.42 5.21 -8.67
N ARG A 103 13.96 6.38 -8.28
CA ARG A 103 15.17 6.90 -8.92
C ARG A 103 16.34 5.94 -8.68
N PRO A 104 17.22 5.74 -9.69
CA PRO A 104 18.48 5.07 -9.46
C PRO A 104 19.21 5.77 -8.31
N ALA A 105 19.85 5.00 -7.43
CA ALA A 105 20.71 5.60 -6.43
C ALA A 105 21.76 6.42 -7.19
N SER A 106 21.88 7.71 -6.89
CA SER A 106 22.90 8.57 -7.48
C SER A 106 24.25 7.86 -7.40
N GLU A 107 24.92 7.69 -8.54
CA GLU A 107 26.29 7.14 -8.61
C GLU A 107 27.28 7.98 -7.79
#